data_AF-A0A328FDV8-F1
#
_entry.id   AF-A0A328FDV8-F1
#
_cell.length_a   1.000
_cell.length_b   1.000
_cell.length_c   1.000
_cell.angle_alpha   90.00
_cell.angle_beta   90.00
_cell.angle_gamma   90.00
#
_symmetry.space_group_name_H-M   'P 1'
#
loop_
_entity.id
_entity.type
_entity.pdbx_description
1 polymer ?
#
loop_
_entity_poly.entity_id
_entity_poly.type
_entity_poly.pdbx_seq_one_letter_code
_entity_poly.pdbx_strand_id
1 'polypeptide(L)'
;MKSINKELYVGAFVIIGLLCAGYLTVVLGGVPLFSPKGYTLYAYFTSVSGLKNGAGVEMAGVEIGNVSEIMLDKERLEAKVAFRINQGIQLSEDSIASIKTAGIIGEKYISISPGGSDIMLDDKETFNNTESALDIESLVRKFIFKDDN
;
A
#
# COMPACT_ATOMS: atom_id res chain seq x y z
N MET A 1 40.50 -28.75 -36.96
CA MET A 1 40.27 -27.42 -36.34
C MET A 1 38.93 -27.51 -35.60
N LYS A 2 38.96 -27.33 -34.27
CA LYS A 2 37.90 -27.73 -33.32
C LYS A 2 36.74 -26.72 -33.37
N SER A 3 35.52 -27.14 -33.72
CA SER A 3 34.34 -26.30 -33.99
C SER A 3 33.66 -25.68 -32.75
N ILE A 4 34.40 -25.46 -31.66
CA ILE A 4 33.89 -25.10 -30.31
C ILE A 4 33.25 -23.71 -30.21
N ASN A 5 33.22 -22.91 -31.27
CA ASN A 5 32.85 -21.50 -31.16
C ASN A 5 31.34 -21.24 -31.25
N LYS A 6 30.56 -22.06 -31.97
CA LYS A 6 29.13 -21.76 -32.19
C LYS A 6 28.23 -22.30 -31.08
N GLU A 7 28.48 -23.52 -30.63
CA GLU A 7 27.71 -24.17 -29.56
C GLU A 7 27.83 -23.41 -28.23
N LEU A 8 29.05 -22.94 -27.91
CA LEU A 8 29.30 -22.10 -26.72
C LEU A 8 28.56 -20.75 -26.80
N TYR A 9 28.54 -20.12 -27.98
CA TYR A 9 27.82 -18.86 -28.20
C TYR A 9 26.30 -19.03 -28.06
N VAL A 10 25.74 -20.12 -28.61
CA VAL A 10 24.31 -20.42 -28.46
C VAL A 10 23.97 -20.72 -27.00
N GLY A 11 24.79 -21.51 -26.31
CA GLY A 11 24.62 -21.77 -24.88
C GLY A 11 24.65 -20.50 -24.04
N ALA A 12 25.62 -19.61 -24.28
CA ALA A 12 25.70 -18.32 -23.61
C ALA A 12 24.48 -17.43 -23.91
N PHE A 13 24.01 -17.38 -25.17
CA PHE A 13 22.81 -16.63 -25.55
C PHE A 13 21.56 -17.11 -24.82
N VAL A 14 21.37 -18.44 -24.71
CA VAL A 14 20.23 -19.03 -23.98
C VAL A 14 20.32 -18.70 -22.49
N ILE A 15 21.50 -18.81 -21.86
CA ILE A 15 21.67 -18.47 -20.44
C ILE A 15 21.37 -16.99 -20.19
N ILE A 16 21.89 -16.08 -21.02
CA ILE A 16 21.61 -14.65 -20.91
C ILE A 16 20.12 -14.38 -21.09
N GLY A 17 19.48 -15.02 -22.06
CA GLY A 17 18.03 -14.91 -22.28
C GLY A 17 17.23 -15.37 -21.06
N LEU A 18 17.63 -16.48 -20.44
CA LEU A 18 16.98 -17.01 -19.24
C LEU A 18 17.17 -16.09 -18.03
N LEU A 19 18.36 -15.51 -17.87
CA LEU A 19 18.64 -14.52 -16.83
C LEU A 19 17.82 -13.24 -17.02
N CYS A 20 17.71 -12.73 -18.25
CA CYS A 20 16.87 -11.58 -18.57
C CYS A 20 15.38 -11.86 -18.29
N ALA A 21 14.88 -13.04 -18.69
CA ALA A 21 13.50 -13.43 -18.43
C ALA A 21 13.22 -13.59 -16.93
N GLY A 22 14.16 -14.19 -16.19
CA GLY A 22 14.11 -14.28 -14.73
C GLY A 22 14.11 -12.90 -14.07
N TYR A 23 14.99 -12.00 -14.52
CA TYR A 23 15.07 -10.63 -14.01
C TYR A 23 13.76 -9.85 -14.25
N LEU A 24 13.21 -9.91 -15.47
CA LEU A 24 11.93 -9.26 -15.79
C LEU A 24 10.79 -9.81 -14.93
N THR A 25 10.76 -11.12 -14.66
CA THR A 25 9.73 -11.73 -13.82
C THR A 25 9.76 -11.18 -12.40
N VAL A 26 10.94 -10.98 -11.82
CA VAL A 26 11.08 -10.39 -10.48
C VAL A 26 10.68 -8.91 -10.47
N VAL A 27 11.11 -8.13 -11.47
CA VAL A 27 10.79 -6.70 -11.58
C VAL A 27 9.29 -6.46 -11.80
N LEU A 28 8.67 -7.20 -12.73
CA LEU A 28 7.24 -7.09 -13.02
C LEU A 28 6.37 -7.70 -11.91
N GLY A 29 6.88 -8.69 -11.19
CA GLY A 29 6.19 -9.32 -10.07
C GLY A 29 6.07 -8.44 -8.83
N GLY A 30 6.64 -7.24 -8.83
CA GLY A 30 6.57 -6.31 -7.70
C GLY A 30 7.27 -6.82 -6.45
N VAL A 31 8.14 -7.83 -6.57
CA VAL A 31 8.94 -8.33 -5.45
C VAL A 31 10.02 -7.30 -5.16
N PRO A 32 10.02 -6.64 -3.99
CA PRO A 32 11.03 -5.63 -3.69
C PRO A 32 12.40 -6.33 -3.53
N LEU A 33 13.18 -6.31 -4.62
CA LEU A 33 14.56 -6.84 -4.69
C LEU A 33 15.50 -6.18 -3.66
N PHE A 34 15.15 -4.97 -3.23
CA PHE A 34 15.79 -4.25 -2.14
C PHE A 34 14.74 -3.96 -1.09
N SER A 35 15.02 -4.27 0.19
CA SER A 35 14.19 -3.80 1.30
C SER A 35 14.14 -2.27 1.25
N PRO A 36 12.98 -1.65 0.96
CA PRO A 36 12.88 -0.21 0.92
C PRO A 36 13.22 0.33 2.30
N LYS A 37 14.11 1.31 2.38
CA LYS A 37 14.38 2.02 3.64
C LYS A 37 13.12 2.79 4.04
N GLY A 38 12.67 2.59 5.27
CA GLY A 38 11.41 3.12 5.77
C GLY A 38 10.98 2.40 7.04
N TYR A 39 9.79 2.73 7.53
CA TYR A 39 9.18 2.13 8.72
C TYR A 39 7.75 1.72 8.43
N THR A 40 7.22 0.78 9.21
CA THR A 40 5.88 0.22 9.02
C THR A 40 4.96 0.75 10.10
N LEU A 41 3.76 1.20 9.72
CA LEU A 41 2.72 1.62 10.64
C LEU A 41 1.48 0.75 10.47
N TYR A 42 0.65 0.72 11.51
CA TYR A 42 -0.63 0.02 11.51
C TYR A 42 -1.78 0.99 11.65
N ALA A 43 -2.91 0.67 11.03
CA ALA A 43 -4.17 1.37 11.26
C ALA A 43 -5.31 0.35 11.28
N TYR A 44 -6.33 0.64 12.07
CA TYR A 44 -7.54 -0.17 12.18
C TYR A 44 -8.71 0.55 11.50
N PHE A 45 -9.42 -0.15 10.63
CA PHE A 45 -10.58 0.37 9.92
C PHE A 45 -11.76 -0.58 10.08
N THR A 46 -12.96 0.00 10.19
CA THR A 46 -14.21 -0.79 10.21
C THR A 46 -14.52 -1.37 8.83
N SER A 47 -14.09 -0.68 7.76
CA SER A 47 -14.22 -1.15 6.39
C SER A 47 -13.03 -0.71 5.53
N VAL A 48 -12.44 -1.69 4.84
CA VAL A 48 -11.36 -1.52 3.85
C VAL A 48 -11.83 -1.88 2.44
N SER A 49 -13.15 -1.95 2.21
CA SER A 49 -13.73 -2.37 0.92
C SER A 49 -13.11 -1.61 -0.25
N GLY A 50 -12.52 -2.34 -1.21
CA GLY A 50 -11.88 -1.79 -2.40
C GLY A 50 -10.41 -1.35 -2.23
N LEU A 51 -9.87 -1.36 -1.01
CA LEU A 51 -8.44 -1.19 -0.77
C LEU A 51 -7.71 -2.52 -1.09
N LYS A 52 -6.53 -2.43 -1.71
CA LYS A 52 -5.73 -3.60 -2.11
C LYS A 52 -4.33 -3.52 -1.52
N ASN A 53 -3.67 -4.67 -1.38
CA ASN A 53 -2.23 -4.70 -1.11
C ASN A 53 -1.48 -4.00 -2.26
N GLY A 54 -0.49 -3.20 -1.92
CA GLY A 54 0.25 -2.36 -2.86
C GLY A 54 -0.43 -1.02 -3.18
N ALA A 55 -1.61 -0.72 -2.63
CA ALA A 55 -2.22 0.59 -2.79
C ALA A 55 -1.31 1.71 -2.25
N GLY A 56 -1.33 2.87 -2.89
CA GLY A 56 -0.54 4.02 -2.48
C GLY A 56 -0.94 4.56 -1.12
N VAL A 57 0.03 5.12 -0.41
CA VAL A 57 -0.17 5.94 0.79
C VAL A 57 0.29 7.35 0.45
N GLU A 58 -0.61 8.30 0.54
CA GLU A 58 -0.37 9.68 0.10
C GLU A 58 -0.56 10.69 1.23
N MET A 59 0.26 11.72 1.23
CA MET A 59 0.08 12.92 2.05
C MET A 59 0.08 14.13 1.12
N ALA A 60 -0.93 15.00 1.27
CA ALA A 60 -1.09 16.19 0.42
C ALA A 60 -1.03 15.90 -1.11
N GLY A 61 -1.45 14.70 -1.54
CA GLY A 61 -1.43 14.26 -2.94
C GLY A 61 -0.06 13.76 -3.43
N VAL A 62 0.91 13.58 -2.53
CA VAL A 62 2.23 13.00 -2.85
C VAL A 62 2.32 11.60 -2.24
N GLU A 63 2.74 10.63 -3.04
CA GLU A 63 2.97 9.26 -2.58
C GLU A 63 4.17 9.20 -1.61
N ILE A 64 3.89 8.81 -0.37
CA ILE A 64 4.87 8.69 0.72
C ILE A 64 5.08 7.25 1.18
N GLY A 65 4.41 6.29 0.56
CA GLY A 65 4.43 4.90 0.99
C GLY A 65 3.44 4.01 0.26
N ASN A 66 3.30 2.77 0.75
CA ASN A 66 2.40 1.79 0.16
C ASN A 66 1.82 0.83 1.22
N VAL A 67 0.62 0.32 0.96
CA VAL A 67 -0.01 -0.73 1.76
C VAL A 67 0.77 -2.03 1.57
N SER A 68 1.27 -2.59 2.66
CA SER A 68 2.00 -3.86 2.63
C SER A 68 1.06 -5.04 2.81
N GLU A 69 0.09 -4.92 3.72
CA GLU A 69 -0.77 -6.05 4.07
C GLU A 69 -2.10 -5.61 4.69
N ILE A 70 -3.16 -6.37 4.42
CA ILE A 70 -4.49 -6.18 4.99
C ILE A 70 -4.92 -7.49 5.65
N MET A 71 -5.22 -7.45 6.95
CA MET A 71 -5.67 -8.59 7.74
C MET A 71 -6.95 -8.26 8.49
N LEU A 72 -7.75 -9.29 8.80
CA LEU A 72 -8.84 -9.15 9.77
C LEU A 72 -8.31 -9.44 11.18
N ASP A 73 -8.41 -8.47 12.07
CA ASP A 73 -8.15 -8.66 13.49
C ASP A 73 -9.33 -9.40 14.14
N LYS A 74 -9.07 -10.60 14.66
CA LYS A 74 -10.12 -11.49 15.18
C LYS A 74 -10.68 -11.03 16.53
N GLU A 75 -9.94 -10.22 17.27
CA GLU A 75 -10.37 -9.73 18.59
C GLU A 75 -11.21 -8.45 18.43
N ARG A 76 -10.75 -7.53 17.57
CA ARG A 76 -11.46 -6.27 17.31
C ARG A 76 -12.57 -6.38 16.28
N LEU A 77 -12.55 -7.43 15.45
CA LEU A 77 -13.42 -7.57 14.27
C LEU A 77 -13.27 -6.41 13.29
N GLU A 78 -12.09 -5.80 13.26
CA GLU A 78 -11.73 -4.68 12.39
C GLU A 78 -10.62 -5.11 11.42
N ALA A 79 -10.54 -4.42 10.28
CA ALA A 79 -9.45 -4.63 9.35
C ALA A 79 -8.19 -3.92 9.85
N LYS A 80 -7.17 -4.70 10.18
CA LYS A 80 -5.82 -4.21 10.47
C LYS A 80 -5.05 -4.06 9.17
N VAL A 81 -4.68 -2.82 8.85
CA VAL A 81 -3.90 -2.51 7.65
C VAL A 81 -2.48 -2.15 8.07
N ALA A 82 -1.51 -2.86 7.51
CA ALA A 82 -0.10 -2.53 7.61
C ALA A 82 0.33 -1.78 6.36
N PHE A 83 1.02 -0.67 6.54
CA PHE A 83 1.56 0.12 5.43
C PHE A 83 2.95 0.65 5.76
N ARG A 84 3.78 0.75 4.74
CA ARG A 84 5.15 1.24 4.85
C ARG A 84 5.18 2.71 4.47
N ILE A 85 5.93 3.50 5.24
CA ILE A 85 6.25 4.89 4.96
C ILE A 85 7.71 4.99 4.53
N ASN A 86 7.97 5.78 3.49
CA ASN A 86 9.29 6.01 2.92
C ASN A 86 10.20 6.76 3.92
N GLN A 87 11.51 6.50 3.86
CA GLN A 87 12.48 7.20 4.70
C GLN A 87 12.45 8.73 4.47
N GLY A 88 12.52 9.50 5.56
CA GLY A 88 12.57 10.96 5.53
C GLY A 88 11.23 11.65 5.79
N ILE A 89 10.15 10.88 5.89
CA ILE A 89 8.84 11.36 6.34
C ILE A 89 8.66 10.96 7.80
N GLN A 90 8.21 11.90 8.64
CA GLN A 90 7.79 11.64 10.01
C GLN A 90 6.32 12.04 10.14
N LEU A 91 5.57 11.23 10.88
CA LEU A 91 4.14 11.40 11.07
C LEU A 91 3.89 11.56 12.55
N SER A 92 3.09 12.54 12.93
CA SER A 92 2.70 12.76 14.32
C SER A 92 1.64 11.73 14.75
N GLU A 93 1.58 11.43 16.05
CA GLU A 93 0.62 10.44 16.61
C GLU A 93 -0.86 10.80 16.40
N ASP A 94 -1.14 12.10 16.21
CA ASP A 94 -2.47 12.66 16.00
C ASP A 94 -2.83 12.77 14.50
N SER A 95 -1.94 12.35 13.62
CA SER A 95 -2.22 12.25 12.18
C SER A 95 -3.41 11.31 11.93
N ILE A 96 -4.17 11.59 10.88
CA ILE A 96 -5.40 10.85 10.54
C ILE A 96 -5.14 10.03 9.28
N ALA A 97 -5.34 8.71 9.35
CA ALA A 97 -5.29 7.83 8.19
C ALA A 97 -6.71 7.62 7.63
N SER A 98 -6.97 8.08 6.42
CA SER A 98 -8.30 8.00 5.78
C SER A 98 -8.24 7.17 4.50
N ILE A 99 -9.16 6.23 4.30
CA ILE A 99 -9.27 5.51 3.02
C ILE A 99 -10.08 6.35 2.03
N LYS A 100 -9.43 6.84 0.98
CA LYS A 100 -10.03 7.66 -0.08
C LYS A 100 -10.04 6.92 -1.41
N THR A 101 -10.86 7.38 -2.34
CA THR A 101 -10.92 6.89 -3.72
C THR A 101 -10.30 7.95 -4.63
N ALA A 102 -9.45 7.53 -5.57
CA ALA A 102 -8.93 8.43 -6.59
C ALA A 102 -10.05 8.81 -7.58
N GLY A 103 -10.58 10.03 -7.47
CA GLY A 103 -11.75 10.45 -8.25
C GLY A 103 -13.02 9.65 -7.90
N ILE A 104 -13.89 9.43 -8.88
CA ILE A 104 -15.20 8.77 -8.66
C ILE A 104 -15.10 7.23 -8.73
N ILE A 105 -14.26 6.71 -9.63
CA ILE A 105 -14.21 5.27 -9.99
C ILE A 105 -12.79 4.69 -9.83
N GLY A 106 -11.82 5.50 -9.41
CA GLY A 106 -10.43 5.06 -9.33
C GLY A 106 -10.18 4.09 -8.18
N GLU A 107 -8.92 3.70 -8.06
CA GLU A 107 -8.48 2.82 -6.99
C GLU A 107 -8.53 3.54 -5.64
N LYS A 108 -8.66 2.75 -4.57
CA LYS A 108 -8.60 3.28 -3.20
C LYS A 108 -7.16 3.35 -2.72
N TYR A 109 -6.87 4.38 -1.96
CA TYR A 109 -5.56 4.66 -1.39
C TYR A 109 -5.73 5.17 0.05
N ILE A 110 -4.65 5.16 0.82
CA ILE A 110 -4.66 5.75 2.16
C ILE A 110 -4.16 7.19 2.05
N SER A 111 -4.96 8.14 2.49
CA SER A 111 -4.60 9.54 2.61
C SER A 111 -4.26 9.84 4.07
N ILE A 112 -3.04 10.29 4.35
CA ILE A 112 -2.63 10.74 5.66
C ILE A 112 -2.80 12.26 5.73
N SER A 113 -3.60 12.71 6.69
CA SER A 113 -3.68 14.11 7.06
C SER A 113 -2.67 14.38 8.18
N PRO A 114 -1.80 15.40 8.05
CA PRO A 114 -0.82 15.71 9.08
C PRO A 114 -1.52 16.17 10.35
N GLY A 115 -1.03 15.68 11.49
CA GLY A 115 -1.38 16.24 12.79
C GLY A 115 -0.45 17.38 13.20
N GLY A 116 -0.60 17.84 14.44
CA GLY A 116 0.18 18.92 15.03
C GLY A 116 0.84 18.56 16.37
N SER A 117 0.83 17.28 16.77
CA SER A 117 1.54 16.82 17.98
C SER A 117 3.05 16.87 17.79
N ASP A 118 3.76 17.21 18.87
CA ASP A 118 5.23 17.13 18.95
C ASP A 118 5.70 15.65 19.04
N ILE A 119 4.78 14.72 19.31
CA ILE A 119 5.06 13.29 19.43
C ILE A 119 4.91 12.63 18.06
N MET A 120 5.98 11.98 17.62
CA MET A 120 6.07 11.29 16.34
C MET A 120 5.82 9.78 16.50
N LEU A 121 5.20 9.18 15.50
CA LEU A 121 4.98 7.74 15.42
C LEU A 121 6.28 6.99 15.10
N ASP A 122 6.60 6.00 15.92
CA ASP A 122 7.74 5.11 15.73
C ASP A 122 7.39 3.88 14.84
N ASP A 123 8.42 3.10 14.48
CA ASP A 123 8.21 1.86 13.72
C ASP A 123 7.29 0.90 14.49
N LYS A 124 6.33 0.34 13.77
CA LYS A 124 5.29 -0.60 14.23
C LYS A 124 4.25 0.00 15.16
N GLU A 125 4.18 1.32 15.28
CA GLU A 125 3.10 1.98 15.99
C GLU A 125 1.79 2.00 15.21
N THR A 126 0.71 2.25 15.93
CA THR A 126 -0.65 2.24 15.41
C THR A 126 -1.22 3.64 15.41
N PHE A 127 -1.86 4.02 14.30
CA PHE A 127 -2.63 5.26 14.22
C PHE A 127 -3.79 5.24 15.21
N ASN A 128 -3.93 6.33 15.97
CA ASN A 128 -5.05 6.52 16.89
C ASN A 128 -6.33 6.95 16.16
N ASN A 129 -6.19 7.70 15.07
CA ASN A 129 -7.29 8.29 14.33
C ASN A 129 -7.36 7.70 12.92
N THR A 130 -8.49 7.06 12.61
CA THR A 130 -8.73 6.45 11.29
C THR A 130 -10.11 6.81 10.75
N GLU A 131 -10.18 6.99 9.43
CA GLU A 131 -11.45 7.17 8.71
C GLU A 131 -11.60 6.06 7.69
N SER A 132 -12.66 5.26 7.86
CA SER A 132 -12.91 4.10 7.02
C SER A 132 -13.47 4.47 5.66
N ALA A 133 -13.35 3.55 4.70
CA ALA A 133 -13.83 3.76 3.34
C ALA A 133 -15.35 4.05 3.33
N LEU A 134 -15.73 5.14 2.67
CA LEU A 134 -17.14 5.40 2.39
C LEU A 134 -17.62 4.46 1.29
N ASP A 135 -18.79 3.89 1.54
CA ASP A 135 -19.56 3.11 0.58
C ASP A 135 -20.72 3.97 0.05
N ILE A 136 -20.80 4.12 -1.27
CA ILE A 136 -21.80 4.95 -1.94
C ILE A 136 -23.20 4.41 -1.65
N GLU A 137 -23.38 3.09 -1.58
CA GLU A 137 -24.66 2.49 -1.24
C GLU A 137 -25.12 2.96 0.15
N SER A 138 -24.21 2.92 1.12
CA SER A 138 -24.45 3.41 2.49
C SER A 138 -24.77 4.91 2.53
N LEU A 139 -24.11 5.74 1.70
CA LEU A 139 -24.40 7.17 1.60
C LEU A 139 -25.76 7.45 0.93
N VAL A 140 -26.10 6.74 -0.14
CA VAL A 140 -27.39 6.87 -0.83
C VAL A 140 -28.53 6.46 0.09
N ARG A 141 -28.38 5.34 0.82
CA ARG A 141 -29.31 4.95 1.87
C ARG A 141 -29.47 6.04 2.92
N LYS A 142 -28.35 6.57 3.44
CA LYS A 142 -28.38 7.67 4.41
C LYS A 142 -29.07 8.90 3.85
N PHE A 143 -28.97 9.20 2.55
CA PHE A 143 -29.66 10.33 1.94
C PHE A 143 -31.17 10.09 1.78
N ILE A 144 -31.56 8.93 1.24
CA ILE A 144 -32.97 8.57 0.97
C ILE A 144 -33.77 8.44 2.28
N PHE A 145 -33.19 7.86 3.32
CA PHE A 145 -33.88 7.56 4.58
C PHE A 145 -33.66 8.62 5.67
N LYS A 146 -32.95 9.72 5.39
CA LYS A 146 -32.74 10.80 6.37
C LYS A 146 -33.97 11.70 6.56
N ASP A 147 -34.97 11.63 5.69
CA ASP A 147 -36.21 12.41 5.79
C ASP A 147 -37.31 11.77 6.68
N ASP A 148 -37.07 10.59 7.28
CA ASP A 148 -38.06 9.89 8.12
C ASP A 148 -37.84 10.02 9.65
N ASN A 149 -37.09 11.03 10.12
CA ASN A 149 -37.04 11.44 11.54
C ASN A 149 -36.79 12.94 11.74
#